data_AF-A0A7C9IL29-F1
#
_entry.id   AF-A0A7C9IL29-F1
#
_cell.length_a   1.000
_cell.length_b   1.000
_cell.length_c   1.000
_cell.angle_alpha   90.00
_cell.angle_beta   90.00
_cell.angle_gamma   90.00
#
_symmetry.space_group_name_H-M   'P 1'
#
loop_
_entity.id
_entity.type
_entity.pdbx_description
1 polymer ?
#
loop_
_entity_poly.entity_id
_entity_poly.type
_entity_poly.pdbx_seq_one_letter_code
_entity_poly.pdbx_strand_id
1 'polypeptide(L)'
;MAIPPLALSAYQNAMGQSQGISSKVSRSLAKPAAPAEGFGQTLLDSVTRVNDMQNQKAGMVESFVSGKSENVHELMINLQKASTAMQMTTAVRGKVLDAYRELVKIQF
;
A
#
# COMPACT_ATOMS: atom_id res chain seq x y z
N MET A 1 -6.98 -40.44 -52.23
CA MET A 1 -7.12 -39.98 -50.83
C MET A 1 -5.80 -39.37 -50.39
N ALA A 2 -5.68 -38.04 -50.39
CA ALA A 2 -4.48 -37.33 -49.94
C ALA A 2 -4.92 -36.30 -48.89
N ILE A 3 -4.35 -36.39 -47.69
CA ILE A 3 -4.69 -35.55 -46.55
C ILE A 3 -4.20 -34.12 -46.86
N PRO A 4 -5.06 -33.09 -46.79
CA PRO A 4 -4.69 -31.73 -47.19
C PRO A 4 -3.60 -31.14 -46.27
N PRO A 5 -2.57 -30.47 -46.83
CA PRO A 5 -1.39 -29.96 -46.10
C PRO A 5 -1.71 -28.85 -45.08
N LEU A 6 -2.94 -28.34 -45.08
CA LEU A 6 -3.42 -27.28 -44.18
C LEU A 6 -3.55 -27.72 -42.71
N ALA A 7 -3.71 -29.02 -42.44
CA ALA A 7 -3.76 -29.54 -41.07
C ALA A 7 -2.37 -29.51 -40.39
N LEU A 8 -1.30 -29.65 -41.17
CA LEU A 8 0.08 -29.72 -40.66
C LEU A 8 0.59 -28.35 -40.21
N SER A 9 0.23 -27.27 -40.93
CA SER A 9 0.55 -25.88 -40.57
C SER A 9 -0.24 -25.37 -39.37
N ALA A 10 -1.50 -25.81 -39.23
CA ALA A 10 -2.31 -25.47 -38.06
C ALA A 10 -1.76 -26.10 -36.77
N TYR A 11 -1.27 -27.34 -36.85
CA TYR A 11 -0.62 -28.02 -35.72
C TYR A 11 0.73 -27.38 -35.34
N GLN A 12 1.52 -26.98 -36.34
CA GLN A 12 2.82 -26.33 -36.10
C GLN A 12 2.68 -24.97 -35.39
N ASN A 13 1.67 -24.18 -35.75
CA ASN A 13 1.37 -22.91 -35.10
C ASN A 13 0.80 -23.10 -33.67
N ALA A 14 -0.03 -24.12 -33.45
CA ALA A 14 -0.55 -24.46 -32.12
C ALA A 14 0.57 -24.93 -31.15
N MET A 15 1.59 -25.65 -31.66
CA MET A 15 2.75 -26.05 -30.85
C MET A 15 3.71 -24.89 -30.55
N GLY A 16 3.89 -23.93 -31.47
CA GLY A 16 4.67 -22.72 -31.22
C GLY A 16 4.02 -21.78 -30.18
N GLN A 17 2.68 -21.70 -30.19
CA GLN A 17 1.93 -20.90 -29.22
C GLN A 17 1.96 -21.51 -27.80
N SER A 18 1.98 -22.84 -27.68
CA SER A 18 2.10 -23.54 -26.39
C SER A 18 3.44 -23.24 -25.68
N GLN A 19 4.56 -23.22 -26.42
CA GLN A 19 5.87 -22.85 -25.86
C GLN A 19 5.94 -21.36 -25.44
N GLY A 20 5.26 -20.47 -26.17
CA GLY A 20 5.16 -19.05 -25.82
C GLY A 20 4.38 -18.77 -24.52
N ILE A 21 3.36 -19.58 -24.24
CA ILE A 21 2.55 -19.46 -23.00
C ILE A 21 3.33 -20.03 -21.81
N SER A 22 3.95 -21.20 -21.97
CA SER A 22 4.77 -21.82 -20.91
C SER A 22 5.94 -20.95 -20.47
N SER A 23 6.62 -20.29 -21.41
CA SER A 23 7.73 -19.38 -21.10
C SER A 23 7.29 -18.08 -20.42
N LYS A 24 6.10 -17.54 -20.73
CA LYS A 24 5.55 -16.37 -20.03
C LYS A 24 5.13 -16.70 -18.60
N VAL A 25 4.47 -17.84 -18.39
CA VAL A 25 4.06 -18.30 -17.04
C VAL A 25 5.30 -18.58 -16.17
N SER A 26 6.32 -19.23 -16.74
CA SER A 26 7.59 -19.47 -16.03
C SER A 26 8.29 -18.17 -15.65
N ARG A 27 8.24 -17.14 -16.51
CA ARG A 27 8.87 -15.84 -16.26
C ARG A 27 8.08 -14.98 -15.25
N SER A 28 6.76 -15.12 -15.19
CA SER A 28 5.96 -14.48 -14.13
C SER A 28 6.16 -15.11 -12.77
N LEU A 29 6.42 -16.42 -12.71
CA LEU A 29 6.73 -17.13 -11.46
C LEU A 29 8.18 -16.90 -11.00
N ALA A 30 9.10 -16.61 -11.93
CA ALA A 30 10.50 -16.30 -11.65
C ALA A 30 10.76 -14.82 -11.35
N LYS A 31 9.77 -13.93 -11.51
CA LYS A 31 9.93 -12.52 -11.14
C LYS A 31 9.89 -12.43 -9.60
N PRO A 32 10.99 -12.02 -8.93
CA PRO A 32 10.95 -11.76 -7.50
C PRO A 32 9.87 -10.72 -7.25
N ALA A 33 9.03 -10.94 -6.23
CA ALA A 33 8.11 -9.93 -5.77
C ALA A 33 8.89 -8.63 -5.57
N ALA A 34 8.36 -7.51 -6.07
CA ALA A 34 8.98 -6.21 -5.86
C ALA A 34 9.27 -6.06 -4.36
N PRO A 35 10.43 -5.49 -3.97
CA PRO A 35 10.75 -5.32 -2.57
C PRO A 35 9.58 -4.59 -1.93
N ALA A 36 8.89 -5.27 -1.01
CA ALA A 36 7.84 -4.64 -0.23
C ALA A 36 8.47 -3.41 0.42
N GLU A 37 7.81 -2.27 0.33
CA GLU A 37 8.27 -1.06 1.01
C GLU A 37 8.61 -1.45 2.45
N GLY A 38 9.84 -1.13 2.87
CA GLY A 38 10.31 -1.54 4.18
C GLY A 38 9.38 -1.00 5.25
N PHE A 39 9.15 -1.77 6.32
CA PHE A 39 8.30 -1.34 7.45
C PHE A 39 8.64 0.08 7.95
N GLY A 40 9.92 0.45 7.96
CA GLY A 40 10.36 1.80 8.33
C GLY A 40 9.86 2.89 7.39
N GLN A 41 9.81 2.63 6.08
CA GLN A 41 9.27 3.58 5.09
C GLN A 41 7.75 3.73 5.30
N THR A 42 7.03 2.62 5.43
CA THR A 42 5.58 2.66 5.69
C THR A 42 5.26 3.39 7.00
N LEU A 43 6.09 3.21 8.04
CA LEU A 43 5.95 3.91 9.31
C LEU A 43 6.21 5.42 9.14
N LEU A 44 7.26 5.81 8.41
CA LEU A 44 7.57 7.20 8.12
C LEU A 44 6.43 7.88 7.34
N ASP A 45 5.90 7.20 6.33
CA ASP A 45 4.79 7.69 5.53
C ASP A 45 3.52 7.84 6.37
N SER A 46 3.28 6.91 7.29
CA SER A 46 2.14 6.95 8.21
C SER A 46 2.25 8.14 9.18
N VAL A 47 3.43 8.42 9.72
CA VAL A 47 3.67 9.58 10.59
C VAL A 47 3.48 10.89 9.83
N THR A 48 4.00 10.96 8.60
CA THR A 48 3.81 12.12 7.71
C THR A 48 2.33 12.36 7.44
N ARG A 49 1.58 11.30 7.11
CA ARG A 49 0.13 11.39 6.87
C ARG A 49 -0.63 11.91 8.09
N VAL A 50 -0.22 11.52 9.30
CA VAL A 50 -0.84 12.03 10.53
C VAL A 50 -0.53 13.52 10.76
N ASN A 51 0.65 13.99 10.37
CA ASN A 51 0.98 15.42 10.36
C ASN A 51 0.07 16.18 9.38
N ASP A 52 -0.07 15.66 8.16
CA ASP A 52 -0.93 16.27 7.14
C ASP A 52 -2.38 16.36 7.62
N MET A 53 -2.90 15.30 8.26
CA MET A 53 -4.24 15.30 8.85
C MET A 53 -4.43 16.39 9.91
N GLN A 54 -3.40 16.70 10.71
CA GLN A 54 -3.46 17.82 11.66
C GLN A 54 -3.48 19.19 10.98
N ASN A 55 -2.64 19.39 9.97
CA ASN A 55 -2.62 20.65 9.22
C ASN A 55 -3.94 20.87 8.49
N GLN A 56 -4.49 19.81 7.90
CA GLN A 56 -5.77 19.83 7.23
C GLN A 56 -6.91 20.17 8.21
N LYS A 57 -6.90 19.58 9.42
CA LYS A 57 -7.81 19.97 10.51
C LYS A 57 -7.73 21.47 10.79
N ALA A 58 -6.54 22.04 10.94
CA ALA A 58 -6.37 23.47 11.24
C ALA A 58 -6.99 24.35 10.15
N GLY A 59 -6.72 24.05 8.87
CA GLY A 59 -7.31 24.79 7.75
C GLY A 59 -8.82 24.60 7.63
N MET A 60 -9.34 23.41 7.94
CA MET A 60 -10.79 23.17 7.97
C MET A 60 -11.49 23.95 9.09
N VAL A 61 -10.88 24.02 10.28
CA VAL A 61 -11.40 24.84 11.38
C VAL A 61 -11.40 26.32 10.99
N GLU A 62 -10.33 26.82 10.37
CA GLU A 62 -10.22 28.21 9.94
C GLU A 62 -11.24 28.56 8.84
N SER A 63 -11.42 27.68 7.85
CA SER A 63 -12.42 27.86 6.79
C SER A 63 -13.86 27.78 7.32
N PHE A 64 -14.12 26.96 8.33
CA PHE A 64 -15.41 26.90 9.01
C PHE A 64 -15.70 28.18 9.80
N VAL A 65 -14.75 28.63 10.64
CA VAL A 65 -14.92 29.85 11.47
C VAL A 65 -15.00 31.11 10.61
N SER A 66 -14.33 31.15 9.46
CA SER A 66 -14.42 32.27 8.50
C SER A 66 -15.71 32.26 7.65
N GLY A 67 -16.62 31.31 7.87
CA GLY A 67 -17.89 31.23 7.14
C GLY A 67 -17.75 30.77 5.69
N LYS A 68 -16.57 30.30 5.28
CA LYS A 68 -16.31 29.78 3.92
C LYS A 68 -16.81 28.35 3.72
N SER A 69 -17.08 27.63 4.82
CA SER A 69 -17.56 26.25 4.81
C SER A 69 -18.70 26.09 5.81
N GLU A 70 -19.85 25.62 5.34
CA GLU A 70 -21.02 25.31 6.19
C GLU A 70 -21.07 23.83 6.60
N ASN A 71 -20.11 23.01 6.12
CA ASN A 71 -20.16 21.57 6.29
C ASN A 71 -19.53 21.12 7.62
N VAL A 72 -20.24 21.43 8.72
CA VAL A 72 -19.88 21.02 10.10
C VAL A 72 -19.65 19.52 10.21
N HIS A 73 -20.43 18.73 9.46
CA HIS A 73 -20.36 17.27 9.54
C HIS A 73 -19.02 16.73 9.04
N GLU A 74 -18.54 17.21 7.88
CA GLU A 74 -17.22 16.85 7.37
C GLU A 74 -16.09 17.31 8.28
N LEU A 75 -16.21 18.51 8.86
CA LEU A 75 -15.26 19.00 9.85
C LEU A 75 -15.19 18.05 11.05
N MET A 76 -16.33 17.67 11.62
CA MET A 76 -16.39 16.76 12.77
C MET A 76 -15.83 15.37 12.44
N ILE A 77 -16.12 14.84 11.24
CA ILE A 77 -15.54 13.57 10.79
C ILE A 77 -14.01 13.68 10.69
N ASN A 78 -13.49 14.73 10.07
CA ASN A 78 -12.05 14.89 9.88
C ASN A 78 -11.33 15.17 11.20
N LEU A 79 -11.96 15.92 12.11
CA LEU A 79 -11.50 16.09 13.49
C LEU A 79 -11.37 14.74 14.21
N GLN A 80 -12.41 13.91 14.12
CA GLN A 80 -12.42 12.60 14.77
C GLN A 80 -11.37 11.67 14.15
N LYS A 81 -11.25 11.65 12.81
CA LYS A 81 -10.22 10.87 12.11
C LYS A 81 -8.81 11.26 12.55
N ALA A 82 -8.51 12.55 12.58
CA ALA A 82 -7.20 13.06 13.01
C ALA A 82 -6.91 12.70 14.48
N SER A 83 -7.91 12.81 15.36
CA SER A 83 -7.78 12.43 16.77
C SER A 83 -7.47 10.94 16.95
N THR A 84 -8.25 10.07 16.32
CA THR A 84 -8.04 8.62 16.38
C THR A 84 -6.69 8.23 15.78
N ALA A 85 -6.29 8.85 14.66
CA ALA A 85 -4.99 8.58 14.04
C ALA A 85 -3.84 8.96 14.97
N MET A 86 -3.92 10.12 15.64
CA MET A 86 -2.93 10.54 16.64
C MET A 86 -2.81 9.62 17.85
N GLN A 87 -3.95 9.15 18.36
CA GLN A 87 -3.98 8.17 19.44
C GLN A 87 -3.27 6.87 19.03
N MET A 88 -3.55 6.39 17.81
CA MET A 88 -2.90 5.21 17.25
C MET A 88 -1.38 5.42 17.09
N THR A 89 -0.94 6.57 16.55
CA THR A 89 0.49 6.90 16.43
C THR A 89 1.18 6.90 17.78
N THR A 90 0.53 7.43 18.82
CA THR A 90 1.08 7.44 20.19
C THR A 90 1.22 6.03 20.74
N ALA A 91 0.22 5.16 20.53
CA ALA A 91 0.27 3.77 20.94
C ALA A 91 1.40 3.01 20.23
N VAL A 92 1.54 3.18 18.91
CA VAL A 92 2.61 2.56 18.13
C VAL A 92 3.98 3.07 18.60
N ARG A 93 4.14 4.38 18.80
CA ARG A 93 5.37 4.97 19.35
C ARG A 93 5.75 4.34 20.69
N GLY A 94 4.78 4.15 21.58
CA GLY A 94 4.99 3.46 22.85
C GLY A 94 5.52 2.03 22.65
N LYS A 95 4.85 1.25 21.80
CA LYS A 95 5.25 -0.13 21.50
C LYS A 95 6.64 -0.24 20.88
N VAL A 96 7.02 0.69 20.00
CA VAL A 96 8.37 0.72 19.41
C VAL A 96 9.42 1.01 20.47
N LEU A 97 9.16 1.94 21.39
CA LEU A 97 10.07 2.22 22.51
C LEU A 97 10.19 1.03 23.47
N ASP A 98 9.09 0.34 23.73
CA ASP A 98 9.09 -0.87 24.56
C ASP A 98 9.89 -2.00 23.90
N ALA A 99 9.68 -2.24 22.60
CA ALA A 99 10.44 -3.22 21.84
C ALA A 99 11.94 -2.90 21.84
N TYR A 100 12.30 -1.63 21.67
CA TYR A 100 13.70 -1.20 21.77
C TYR A 100 14.30 -1.48 23.16
N ARG A 101 13.56 -1.16 24.23
CA ARG A 101 13.98 -1.44 25.62
C ARG A 101 14.15 -2.94 25.87
N GLU A 102 13.28 -3.76 25.32
CA GLU A 102 13.35 -5.22 25.46
C GLU A 102 14.58 -5.80 24.75
N LEU A 103 14.89 -5.35 23.54
CA LEU A 103 16.09 -5.77 22.81
C LEU A 103 17.38 -5.46 23.58
N VAL A 104 17.44 -4.31 24.28
CA VAL A 104 18.58 -3.95 25.12
C VAL A 104 18.68 -4.85 26.35
N LYS A 105 17.56 -5.27 26.93
CA LYS A 105 17.54 -6.17 28.10
C LYS A 105 18.02 -7.59 27.79
N ILE A 106 17.78 -8.08 26.57
CA ILE A 106 18.19 -9.44 26.16
C ILE A 106 19.72 -9.57 26.05
N GLN A 107 20.47 -8.46 25.96
CA GLN A 107 21.93 -8.47 25.79
C GLN A 107 22.75 -8.51 27.11
N PHE A 108 22.16 -8.95 28.23
CA PHE A 108 22.88 -9.16 29.48
C PHE A 108 22.66 -10.57 30.03
#